data_AF-A0A7X9FU83-F1
#
_entry.id   AF-A0A7X9FU83-F1
#
_cell.length_a   1.000
_cell.length_b   1.000
_cell.length_c   1.000
_cell.angle_alpha   90.00
_cell.angle_beta   90.00
_cell.angle_gamma   90.00
#
_symmetry.space_group_name_H-M   'P 1'
#
loop_
_entity.id
_entity.type
_entity.pdbx_description
1 polymer ?
#
loop_
_entity_poly.entity_id
_entity_poly.type
_entity_poly.pdbx_seq_one_letter_code
_entity_poly.pdbx_strand_id
1 'polypeptide(L)' 'MPYKSERQRRFFHAAEKRGEISHATVEEWDRESKGKHLPEKVKNKTKKKKKRSRK' A
#
# COMPACT_ATOMS: atom_id res chain seq x y z
N MET A 1 1.17 0.56 -10.79
CA MET A 1 0.17 0.44 -9.72
C MET A 1 0.60 1.33 -8.57
N PRO A 2 -0.21 2.32 -8.18
CA PRO A 2 0.15 3.22 -7.09
C PRO A 2 0.15 2.49 -5.74
N TYR A 3 1.06 2.87 -4.85
CA TYR A 3 1.13 2.33 -3.49
C TYR A 3 -0.16 2.66 -2.73
N LYS A 4 -0.63 1.74 -1.89
CA LYS A 4 -1.78 2.00 -1.00
C LYS A 4 -1.37 2.58 0.34
N SER A 5 -0.09 2.46 0.70
CA SER A 5 0.46 2.95 1.96
C SER A 5 1.97 3.14 1.87
N GLU A 6 2.53 3.98 2.74
CA GLU A 6 3.97 4.18 2.82
C GLU A 6 4.72 2.90 3.19
N ARG A 7 4.14 2.04 4.04
CA ARG A 7 4.72 0.74 4.36
C ARG A 7 4.91 -0.14 3.12
N GLN A 8 3.98 -0.06 2.17
CA GLN A 8 4.08 -0.79 0.91
C GLN A 8 5.21 -0.23 0.05
N ARG A 9 5.33 1.10 -0.05
CA ARG A 9 6.45 1.76 -0.74
C ARG A 9 7.82 1.32 -0.19
N ARG A 10 7.98 1.31 1.14
CA ARG A 10 9.23 0.87 1.80
C ARG A 10 9.56 -0.60 1.52
N PHE A 11 8.54 -1.47 1.51
CA PHE A 11 8.74 -2.89 1.20
C PHE A 11 9.26 -3.08 -0.23
N PHE A 12 8.68 -2.36 -1.20
CA PHE A 12 9.11 -2.47 -2.60
C PHE A 12 10.51 -1.91 -2.85
N HIS A 13 10.90 -0.81 -2.22
CA HIS A 13 12.30 -0.36 -2.26
C HIS A 13 13.27 -1.33 -1.58
N ALA A 14 12.84 -2.04 -0.54
CA ALA A 14 13.66 -3.09 0.06
C ALA A 14 13.78 -4.31 -0.87
N ALA A 15 12.70 -4.69 -1.55
CA ALA A 15 12.69 -5.78 -2.55
C ALA A 15 13.54 -5.45 -3.78
N GLU A 16 13.51 -4.20 -4.23
CA GLU A 16 14.38 -3.65 -5.27
C GLU A 16 15.86 -3.82 -4.91
N LYS A 17 16.25 -3.41 -3.69
CA LYS A 17 17.62 -3.61 -3.19
C LYS A 17 18.02 -5.09 -3.09
N ARG A 18 17.05 -5.99 -2.93
CA ARG A 18 17.28 -7.44 -2.92
C ARG A 18 17.35 -8.04 -4.33
N GLY A 19 17.02 -7.28 -5.37
CA GLY A 19 16.95 -7.76 -6.74
C GLY A 19 15.70 -8.59 -7.05
N GLU A 20 14.69 -8.58 -6.18
CA GLU A 20 13.43 -9.30 -6.39
C GLU A 20 12.51 -8.56 -7.38
N ILE A 21 12.72 -7.25 -7.54
CA ILE A 21 11.97 -6.36 -8.43
C ILE A 21 12.90 -5.41 -9.16
N SER A 22 12.60 -5.12 -10.42
CA SER A 22 13.34 -4.17 -11.24
C SER A 22 13.15 -2.72 -10.77
N HIS A 23 14.23 -1.94 -10.80
CA HIS A 23 14.22 -0.50 -10.49
C HIS A 23 13.12 0.26 -11.26
N ALA A 24 12.99 -0.01 -12.56
CA ALA A 24 11.98 0.60 -13.43
C ALA A 24 10.54 0.40 -12.92
N THR A 25 10.25 -0.76 -12.32
CA THR A 25 8.92 -1.04 -11.75
C THR A 25 8.65 -0.17 -10.51
N VAL A 26 9.66 0.00 -9.65
CA VAL A 26 9.54 0.83 -8.45
C VAL A 26 9.44 2.31 -8.81
N GLU A 27 10.22 2.78 -9.79
CA GLU A 27 10.17 4.16 -10.30
C GLU A 27 8.80 4.52 -10.87
N GLU A 28 8.23 3.65 -11.73
CA GLU A 28 6.89 3.88 -12.29
C GLU A 28 5.84 4.02 -11.19
N TRP A 29 5.96 3.22 -10.13
CA TRP A 29 5.02 3.28 -9.01
C TRP A 29 5.27 4.47 -8.08
N ASP A 30 6.53 4.91 -7.93
CA ASP A 30 6.87 6.14 -7.22
C ASP A 30 6.29 7.36 -7.94
N ARG A 31 6.41 7.39 -9.27
CA ARG A 31 5.85 8.43 -10.14
C ARG A 31 4.33 8.45 -10.11
N GLU A 32 3.66 7.30 -10.19
CA GLU A 32 2.19 7.20 -10.06
C GLU A 32 1.66 7.54 -8.66
N SER A 33 2.49 7.38 -7.63
CA SER A 33 2.13 7.66 -6.24
C SER A 33 2.54 9.07 -5.80
N LYS A 34 3.39 9.74 -6.58
CA LYS A 34 3.88 11.10 -6.32
C LYS A 34 2.70 12.06 -6.22
N GLY A 35 2.59 12.74 -5.08
CA GLY A 35 1.51 13.70 -4.79
C GLY A 35 0.24 13.09 -4.19
N LYS A 36 0.15 11.76 -4.02
CA LYS A 36 -0.96 11.15 -3.27
C LYS A 36 -0.64 11.15 -1.78
N HIS A 37 -1.58 11.60 -0.96
CA HIS A 37 -1.47 11.49 0.50
C HIS A 37 -1.68 10.02 0.90
N LEU A 38 -0.58 9.29 1.02
CA LEU A 38 -0.56 7.89 1.42
C LEU A 38 -0.58 7.78 2.94
N PRO A 39 -1.52 7.01 3.54
CA PRO A 39 -1.44 6.71 4.96
C PRO A 39 -0.25 5.79 5.26
N GLU A 40 0.32 5.90 6.45
CA GLU A 40 1.47 5.08 6.88
C GLU A 40 1.18 3.57 6.77
N LYS A 41 -0.06 3.17 7.13
CA LYS A 41 -0.60 1.82 6.96
C LYS A 41 -2.07 1.91 6.51
N VAL A 42 -2.47 1.05 5.59
CA VAL A 42 -3.89 0.88 5.23
C VAL A 42 -4.64 0.42 6.48
N LYS A 43 -5.44 1.31 7.09
CA LYS A 43 -6.36 0.91 8.15
C LYS A 43 -7.44 0.04 7.52
N ASN A 44 -7.41 -1.26 7.78
CA ASN A 44 -8.56 -2.10 7.53
C ASN A 44 -9.70 -1.55 8.36
N LYS A 45 -10.63 -0.81 7.72
CA LYS A 45 -11.94 -0.55 8.32
C LYS A 45 -12.59 -1.92 8.46
N THR A 46 -12.39 -2.56 9.61
CA THR A 46 -13.20 -3.69 10.03
C THR A 46 -14.62 -3.17 9.96
N LYS A 47 -15.36 -3.51 8.90
CA LYS A 47 -16.80 -3.32 8.88
C LYS A 47 -17.28 -4.15 10.05
N LYS A 48 -17.53 -3.52 11.20
CA LYS A 48 -18.25 -4.14 12.32
C LYS A 48 -19.53 -4.63 11.66
N LYS A 49 -19.60 -5.92 11.35
CA LYS A 49 -20.85 -6.55 10.95
C LYS A 49 -21.76 -6.28 12.13
N LYS A 50 -22.67 -5.30 12.00
CA LYS A 50 -23.81 -5.12 12.90
C LYS A 50 -24.50 -6.49 12.84
N LYS A 51 -24.19 -7.36 13.80
CA LYS A 51 -25.01 -8.54 14.03
C LYS A 51 -26.35 -7.94 14.40
N ARG A 52 -27.25 -7.94 13.42
CA ARG A 52 -28.66 -7.60 13.60
C ARG A 52 -29.12 -8.40 14.81
N SER A 53 -29.52 -7.69 15.85
CA SER A 53 -30.32 -8.23 16.93
C SER A 53 -31.43 -9.07 16.29
N ARG A 54 -31.38 -10.38 16.51
CA ARG A 54 -32.51 -11.27 16.24
C ARG A 54 -33.15 -11.52 17.61
N LYS A 55 -34.24 -10.76 17.79
CA LYS A 55 -35.50 -11.04 18.48
C LYS A 55 -35.53 -12.20 19.46
#